data_AF-I2K561-F1
#
_entry.id   AF-I2K561-F1
#
_cell.length_a   1.000
_cell.length_b   1.000
_cell.length_c   1.000
_cell.angle_alpha   90.00
_cell.angle_beta   90.00
_cell.angle_gamma   90.00
#
_symmetry.space_group_name_H-M   'P 1'
#
loop_
_entity.id
_entity.type
_entity.pdbx_description
1 polymer ?
#
loop_
_entity_poly.entity_id
_entity_poly.type
_entity_poly.pdbx_seq_one_letter_code
_entity_poly.pdbx_strand_id
1 'polypeptide(L)'
;MCGFLQINIELIFYFFAYIVGGKAGYEILIEKKRWYKLIGVKYAMIVLLITAFLFGWTGYFQEGLSVPEIFSDASPEFIEAYKAQQEPFYDYVFKSFFWITLAGSIPAVIVGMLFGRSIKKSL
;
A
#
# COMPACT_ATOMS: atom_id res chain seq x y z
N MET A 1 -0.21 -19.57 -9.77
CA MET A 1 0.95 -18.85 -9.19
C MET A 1 0.56 -17.59 -8.40
N CYS A 2 -0.60 -16.97 -8.67
CA CYS A 2 -1.03 -15.71 -8.05
C CYS A 2 -1.20 -15.76 -6.50
N GLY A 3 -1.80 -16.84 -5.96
CA GLY A 3 -2.07 -16.92 -4.51
C GLY A 3 -0.85 -17.02 -3.60
N PHE A 4 0.25 -17.65 -4.04
CA PHE A 4 1.47 -17.77 -3.22
C PHE A 4 2.20 -16.43 -3.09
N LEU A 5 2.31 -15.65 -4.17
CA LEU A 5 2.95 -14.34 -4.12
C LEU A 5 2.15 -13.38 -3.22
N GLN A 6 0.82 -13.43 -3.32
CA GLN A 6 -0.08 -12.58 -2.55
C GLN A 6 0.04 -12.82 -1.02
N ILE A 7 0.08 -14.09 -0.58
CA ILE A 7 0.29 -14.44 0.83
C ILE A 7 1.61 -13.88 1.36
N ASN A 8 2.68 -13.93 0.57
CA ASN A 8 3.98 -13.41 0.98
C ASN A 8 3.97 -11.88 1.15
N ILE A 9 3.26 -11.15 0.29
CA ILE A 9 3.15 -9.69 0.37
C ILE A 9 2.32 -9.25 1.58
N GLU A 10 1.25 -9.99 1.90
CA GLU A 10 0.46 -9.72 3.11
C GLU A 10 1.30 -9.89 4.38
N LEU A 11 2.12 -10.95 4.46
CA LEU A 11 3.05 -11.14 5.58
C LEU A 11 4.07 -10.01 5.69
N ILE A 12 4.64 -9.56 4.56
CA ILE A 12 5.56 -8.41 4.51
C ILE A 12 4.83 -7.15 4.99
N PHE A 13 3.60 -6.92 4.53
CA PHE A 13 2.78 -5.80 4.96
C PHE A 13 2.54 -5.81 6.47
N TYR A 14 2.13 -6.96 7.04
CA TYR A 14 1.91 -7.09 8.48
C TYR A 14 3.18 -6.87 9.29
N PHE A 15 4.34 -7.32 8.79
CA PHE A 15 5.62 -7.06 9.42
C PHE A 15 5.95 -5.56 9.47
N PHE A 16 5.77 -4.84 8.36
CA PHE A 16 5.95 -3.38 8.35
C PHE A 16 4.93 -2.67 9.25
N ALA A 17 3.66 -3.08 9.21
CA ALA A 17 2.62 -2.53 10.07
C ALA A 17 2.95 -2.71 11.56
N TYR A 18 3.50 -3.87 11.94
CA TYR A 18 3.96 -4.13 13.31
C TYR A 18 5.09 -3.18 13.73
N ILE A 19 6.13 -3.01 12.90
CA ILE A 19 7.25 -2.10 13.19
C ILE A 19 6.76 -0.65 13.33
N VAL A 20 5.92 -0.20 12.38
CA VAL A 20 5.42 1.17 12.32
C VAL A 20 4.48 1.45 13.50
N GLY A 21 3.59 0.52 13.84
CA GLY A 21 2.72 0.58 15.01
C GLY A 21 3.50 0.59 16.33
N GLY A 22 4.56 -0.23 16.43
CA GLY A 22 5.46 -0.23 17.59
C GLY A 22 6.12 1.13 17.82
N LYS A 23 6.57 1.80 16.74
CA LYS A 23 7.10 3.18 16.82
C LYS A 23 6.03 4.20 17.25
N ALA A 24 4.79 4.04 16.80
CA ALA A 24 3.68 4.87 17.26
C ALA A 24 3.44 4.72 18.77
N GLY A 25 3.43 3.48 19.26
CA GLY A 25 3.33 3.17 20.69
C GLY A 25 4.48 3.80 21.49
N TYR A 26 5.71 3.66 21.02
CA TYR A 26 6.89 4.24 21.66
C TYR A 26 6.80 5.77 21.78
N GLU A 27 6.50 6.49 20.69
CA GLU A 27 6.38 7.96 20.72
C GLU A 27 5.23 8.45 21.62
N ILE A 28 4.12 7.72 21.71
CA ILE A 28 2.96 8.13 22.50
C ILE A 28 3.13 7.78 23.98
N LEU A 29 3.60 6.57 24.30
CA LEU A 29 3.65 6.03 25.66
C LEU A 29 4.96 6.36 26.37
N ILE A 30 6.10 6.18 25.70
CA ILE A 30 7.44 6.30 26.31
C ILE A 30 7.93 7.74 26.25
N GLU A 31 7.91 8.35 25.05
CA GLU A 31 8.29 9.76 24.89
C GLU A 31 7.21 10.74 25.39
N LYS A 32 6.02 10.22 25.73
CA LYS A 32 4.89 10.97 26.29
C LYS A 32 4.50 12.20 25.44
N LYS A 33 4.65 12.12 24.11
CA LYS A 33 4.32 13.24 23.22
C LYS A 33 2.83 13.59 23.34
N ARG A 34 2.54 14.87 23.55
CA ARG A 34 1.17 15.39 23.73
C ARG A 34 0.29 15.23 22.49
N TRP A 35 0.87 15.20 21.30
CA TRP A 35 0.16 15.17 20.01
C TRP A 35 -0.20 13.76 19.54
N TYR A 36 -0.70 12.91 20.44
CA TYR A 36 -0.95 11.48 20.16
C TYR A 36 -1.89 11.21 18.97
N LYS A 37 -2.86 12.10 18.70
CA LYS A 37 -3.75 11.99 17.52
C LYS A 37 -2.97 12.19 16.21
N LEU A 38 -2.11 13.21 16.16
CA LEU A 38 -1.29 13.51 14.99
C LEU A 38 -0.22 12.44 14.77
N ILE A 39 0.34 11.89 15.86
CA ILE A 39 1.25 10.75 15.78
C ILE A 39 0.55 9.52 15.20
N GLY A 40 -0.68 9.23 15.65
CA GLY A 40 -1.50 8.17 15.08
C GLY A 40 -1.79 8.38 13.58
N VAL A 41 -2.13 9.61 13.17
CA VAL A 41 -2.29 9.97 11.74
C VAL A 41 -0.98 9.78 10.97
N LYS A 42 0.15 10.27 11.49
CA LYS A 42 1.49 10.13 10.88
C LYS A 42 1.77 8.68 10.51
N TYR A 43 1.58 7.78 11.46
CA TYR A 43 1.88 6.37 11.27
C TYR A 43 0.83 5.64 10.43
N ALA A 44 -0.46 6.00 10.52
CA ALA A 44 -1.48 5.48 9.62
C ALA A 44 -1.21 5.87 8.15
N MET A 45 -0.75 7.10 7.90
CA MET A 45 -0.35 7.55 6.56
C MET A 45 0.89 6.79 6.06
N ILE A 46 1.88 6.52 6.93
CA ILE A 46 3.04 5.68 6.55
C ILE A 46 2.58 4.27 6.14
N VAL A 47 1.69 3.64 6.89
CA VAL A 47 1.13 2.32 6.54
C VAL A 47 0.38 2.38 5.21
N LEU A 48 -0.40 3.43 4.96
CA LEU A 48 -1.08 3.64 3.67
C LEU A 48 -0.09 3.73 2.50
N LEU A 49 0.98 4.50 2.65
CA LEU A 49 2.01 4.64 1.60
C LEU A 49 2.77 3.33 1.35
N ILE A 50 3.05 2.56 2.40
CA ILE A 50 3.65 1.22 2.27
C ILE A 50 2.68 0.30 1.52
N THR A 51 1.38 0.38 1.81
CA THR A 51 0.34 -0.38 1.10
C THR A 51 0.34 -0.02 -0.38
N ALA A 52 0.25 1.27 -0.68
CA ALA A 52 0.25 1.77 -2.05
C ALA A 52 1.50 1.31 -2.84
N PHE A 53 2.66 1.35 -2.18
CA PHE A 53 3.92 0.88 -2.76
C PHE A 53 3.89 -0.63 -3.02
N LEU A 54 3.62 -1.46 -2.00
CA LEU A 54 3.69 -2.92 -2.12
C LEU A 54 2.71 -3.46 -3.15
N PHE A 55 1.45 -3.01 -3.12
CA PHE A 55 0.44 -3.51 -4.05
C PHE A 55 0.65 -3.00 -5.49
N GLY A 56 1.07 -1.74 -5.68
CA GLY A 56 1.36 -1.21 -7.01
C GLY A 56 2.55 -1.92 -7.69
N TRP A 57 3.63 -2.15 -6.94
CA TRP A 57 4.79 -2.90 -7.44
C TRP A 57 4.48 -4.38 -7.71
N THR A 58 3.62 -4.98 -6.89
CA THR A 58 3.17 -6.35 -7.12
C THR A 58 2.42 -6.47 -8.44
N GLY A 59 1.44 -5.59 -8.70
CA GLY A 59 0.71 -5.57 -9.96
C GLY A 59 1.65 -5.32 -11.16
N TYR A 60 2.64 -4.44 -10.99
CA TYR A 60 3.64 -4.18 -12.03
C TYR A 60 4.44 -5.44 -12.40
N PHE A 61 4.96 -6.18 -11.41
CA PHE A 61 5.75 -7.38 -11.68
C PHE A 61 4.90 -8.58 -12.13
N GLN A 62 3.66 -8.68 -11.68
CA GLN A 62 2.77 -9.79 -12.02
C GLN A 62 2.11 -9.61 -13.40
N GLU A 63 1.57 -8.42 -13.66
CA GLU A 63 0.77 -8.15 -14.85
C GLU A 63 1.47 -7.17 -15.79
N GLY A 64 2.07 -6.11 -15.25
CA GLY A 64 2.66 -5.04 -16.06
C GLY A 64 3.85 -5.44 -16.94
N LEU A 65 4.60 -6.49 -16.58
CA LEU A 65 5.75 -6.96 -17.36
C LEU A 65 5.40 -8.04 -18.40
N SER A 66 4.18 -8.55 -18.40
CA SER A 66 3.79 -9.67 -19.27
C SER A 66 2.51 -9.35 -20.05
N VAL A 67 2.31 -10.04 -21.17
CA VAL A 67 1.02 -9.95 -21.87
C VAL A 67 0.02 -10.76 -21.05
N PRO A 68 -1.13 -10.20 -20.67
CA PRO A 68 -2.15 -10.96 -19.97
C PRO A 68 -2.51 -12.24 -20.76
N GLU A 69 -2.60 -13.39 -20.07
CA GLU A 69 -2.91 -14.69 -20.72
C GLU A 69 -4.21 -14.65 -21.53
N ILE A 70 -5.16 -13.77 -21.19
CA ILE A 70 -6.39 -13.53 -21.96
C ILE A 70 -6.15 -13.09 -23.41
N PHE A 71 -4.94 -12.63 -23.74
CA PHE A 71 -4.53 -12.24 -25.09
C PHE A 71 -3.50 -13.21 -25.70
N SER A 72 -3.27 -14.39 -25.12
CA SER A 72 -2.31 -15.37 -25.64
C SER A 72 -2.64 -15.86 -27.05
N ASP A 73 -3.92 -15.92 -27.38
CA ASP A 73 -4.44 -16.41 -28.66
C ASP A 73 -4.77 -15.27 -29.63
N ALA A 74 -4.48 -14.02 -29.25
CA ALA A 74 -4.71 -12.86 -30.09
C ALA A 74 -3.70 -12.80 -31.25
N SER A 75 -4.11 -12.16 -32.37
CA SER A 75 -3.22 -11.93 -33.50
C SER A 75 -1.92 -11.24 -33.04
N PRO A 76 -0.73 -11.64 -33.56
CA PRO A 76 0.55 -11.00 -33.21
C PRO A 76 0.53 -9.47 -33.39
N GLU A 77 -0.17 -8.99 -34.43
CA GLU A 77 -0.35 -7.56 -34.71
C GLU A 77 -1.13 -6.84 -33.59
N PHE A 78 -2.13 -7.51 -33.00
CA PHE A 78 -2.88 -6.98 -31.87
C PHE A 78 -2.03 -6.91 -30.61
N ILE A 79 -1.21 -7.93 -30.35
CA ILE A 79 -0.32 -7.96 -29.17
C ILE A 79 0.73 -6.85 -29.25
N GLU A 80 1.27 -6.58 -30.43
CA GLU A 80 2.24 -5.50 -30.64
C GLU A 80 1.57 -4.12 -30.47
N ALA A 81 0.39 -3.91 -31.05
CA ALA A 81 -0.39 -2.69 -30.85
C ALA A 81 -0.78 -2.46 -29.38
N TYR A 82 -1.16 -3.53 -28.66
CA TYR A 82 -1.47 -3.47 -27.24
C TYR A 82 -0.23 -3.05 -26.43
N LYS A 83 0.92 -3.72 -26.64
CA LYS A 83 2.17 -3.36 -25.95
C LYS A 83 2.61 -1.93 -26.23
N ALA A 84 2.39 -1.41 -27.44
CA ALA A 84 2.74 -0.04 -27.82
C ALA A 84 1.91 1.03 -27.09
N GLN A 85 0.72 0.69 -26.59
CA GLN A 85 -0.17 1.61 -25.86
C GLN A 85 -0.07 1.46 -24.33
N GLN A 86 0.60 0.43 -23.84
CA GLN A 86 0.75 0.19 -22.42
C GLN A 86 1.86 1.08 -21.85
N GLU A 87 1.58 1.74 -20.72
CA GLU A 87 2.60 2.35 -19.87
C GLU A 87 2.59 1.62 -18.52
N PRO A 88 3.19 0.41 -18.41
CA PRO A 88 2.95 -0.46 -17.27
C PRO A 88 3.37 0.16 -15.94
N PHE A 89 4.44 0.97 -15.94
CA PHE A 89 4.84 1.70 -14.74
C PHE A 89 3.79 2.75 -14.33
N TYR A 90 3.24 3.49 -15.28
CA TYR A 90 2.19 4.47 -15.00
C TYR A 90 0.92 3.78 -14.49
N ASP A 91 0.48 2.72 -15.18
CA ASP A 91 -0.77 2.03 -14.89
C ASP A 91 -0.75 1.29 -13.55
N TYR A 92 0.34 0.60 -13.24
CA TYR A 92 0.41 -0.25 -12.05
C TYR A 92 1.06 0.43 -10.85
N VAL A 93 2.05 1.30 -11.06
CA VAL A 93 2.75 1.97 -9.95
C VAL A 93 2.18 3.35 -9.69
N PHE A 94 2.26 4.26 -10.67
CA PHE A 94 1.89 5.66 -10.44
C PHE A 94 0.41 5.84 -10.13
N LYS A 95 -0.46 5.30 -10.99
CA LYS A 95 -1.91 5.40 -10.87
C LYS A 95 -2.42 4.73 -9.60
N SER A 96 -1.95 3.52 -9.29
CA SER A 96 -2.26 2.84 -8.03
C SER A 96 -1.82 3.65 -6.82
N PHE A 97 -0.59 4.16 -6.82
CA PHE A 97 -0.06 4.95 -5.71
C PHE A 97 -0.89 6.23 -5.48
N PHE A 98 -1.24 6.93 -6.56
CA PHE A 98 -2.08 8.12 -6.52
C PHE A 98 -3.46 7.83 -5.94
N TRP A 99 -4.19 6.85 -6.49
CA TRP A 99 -5.57 6.58 -6.08
C TRP A 99 -5.66 5.97 -4.68
N ILE A 100 -4.77 5.04 -4.33
CA ILE A 100 -4.73 4.46 -2.97
C ILE A 100 -4.42 5.54 -1.96
N THR A 101 -3.44 6.41 -2.23
CA THR A 101 -3.11 7.50 -1.31
C THR A 101 -4.26 8.49 -1.21
N LEU A 102 -4.85 8.92 -2.32
CA LEU A 102 -5.93 9.91 -2.34
C LEU A 102 -7.19 9.40 -1.63
N ALA A 103 -7.70 8.24 -2.06
CA ALA A 103 -8.91 7.66 -1.47
C ALA A 103 -8.67 7.16 -0.05
N GLY A 104 -7.48 6.60 0.22
CA GLY A 104 -7.11 6.06 1.53
C GLY A 104 -6.73 7.11 2.58
N SER A 105 -6.41 8.36 2.18
CA SER A 105 -6.01 9.41 3.12
C SER A 105 -7.09 9.72 4.14
N ILE A 106 -8.36 9.82 3.71
CA ILE A 106 -9.48 10.12 4.61
C ILE A 106 -9.64 9.03 5.68
N PRO A 107 -9.80 7.73 5.33
CA PRO A 107 -9.90 6.70 6.35
C PRO A 107 -8.62 6.56 7.18
N ALA A 108 -7.42 6.71 6.59
CA ALA A 108 -6.17 6.67 7.35
C ALA A 108 -6.08 7.78 8.41
N VAL A 109 -6.54 8.98 8.10
CA VAL A 109 -6.63 10.09 9.06
C VAL A 109 -7.60 9.75 10.19
N ILE A 110 -8.81 9.28 9.87
CA ILE A 110 -9.83 8.93 10.88
C ILE A 110 -9.30 7.82 11.80
N VAL A 111 -8.84 6.72 11.20
CA VAL A 111 -8.33 5.54 11.90
C VAL A 111 -7.09 5.88 12.73
N GLY A 112 -6.17 6.67 12.18
CA GLY A 112 -4.98 7.15 12.89
C GLY A 112 -5.34 7.98 14.13
N MET A 113 -6.33 8.87 14.04
CA MET A 113 -6.80 9.61 15.21
C MET A 113 -7.43 8.71 16.28
N LEU A 114 -8.19 7.69 15.88
CA LEU A 114 -8.83 6.74 16.80
C LEU A 114 -7.79 5.87 17.49
N PHE A 115 -6.85 5.27 16.75
CA PHE A 115 -5.79 4.46 17.36
C PHE A 115 -4.82 5.28 18.19
N GLY A 116 -4.46 6.50 17.77
CA GLY A 116 -3.66 7.40 18.61
C GLY A 116 -4.33 7.68 19.97
N ARG A 117 -5.65 7.89 19.99
CA ARG A 117 -6.43 8.01 21.25
C ARG A 117 -6.41 6.71 22.04
N SER A 118 -6.59 5.56 21.38
CA SER A 118 -6.61 4.25 22.01
C SER A 118 -5.28 3.93 22.70
N ILE A 119 -4.15 4.18 22.01
CA ILE A 119 -2.81 4.00 22.57
C ILE A 119 -2.63 4.92 23.78
N LYS A 120 -3.06 6.19 23.71
CA LYS A 120 -2.90 7.09 24.86
C LYS A 120 -3.69 6.62 26.10
N LYS A 121 -4.83 5.95 25.90
CA LYS A 121 -5.70 5.43 26.96
C LYS A 121 -5.28 4.07 27.50
N SER A 122 -4.30 3.39 26.91
CA SER A 122 -3.84 2.08 27.39
C SER A 122 -2.84 2.17 28.56
N LEU A 123 -2.70 3.37 29.14
CA LEU A 123 -1.91 3.70 30.32
C LEU A 123 -2.87 3.99 31.47
#